data_AF-A0A4Z1H6H7-F1
#
_entry.id   AF-A0A4Z1H6H7-F1
#
_cell.length_a   1.000
_cell.length_b   1.000
_cell.length_c   1.000
_cell.angle_alpha   90.00
_cell.angle_beta   90.00
_cell.angle_gamma   90.00
#
_symmetry.space_group_name_H-M   'P 1'
#
loop_
_entity.id
_entity.type
_entity.pdbx_description
1 polymer ?
#
loop_
_entity_poly.entity_id
_entity_poly.type
_entity_poly.pdbx_seq_one_letter_code
_entity_poly.pdbx_strand_id
1 'polypeptide(L)'
;MSKLSPSLKALISAPYARPGYAPAPRNIRSVFQKIEEEASANNVGLPSWLTISTAATMTMNSPDSMLELFRLATKDKDHAHAVKTVEQMREVGLKCIGFNGIPRTINVLGQFRANLPDEIMNSLNKTPSRELTTANVDDANARGRGLWDSIYRPFETKLLNKLAESHPDLPVFILNSYSSLFTDPSVSSRPVKIGRVLTSLIGITCLRAQTGVGPQVTSHVFGLRKAFEDGTCKAAGEEPVEGGEWLAGEEGNAWILNTVDKIVEAIGGESGGTTFAPGIKAKL
;
A
#
# COMPACT_ATOMS: atom_id res chain seq x y z
N MET A 1 -26.39 -17.17 19.63
CA MET A 1 -25.04 -17.28 19.04
C MET A 1 -24.66 -18.75 18.95
N SER A 2 -24.30 -19.24 17.75
CA SER A 2 -23.75 -20.60 17.61
C SER A 2 -22.40 -20.69 18.32
N LYS A 3 -22.17 -21.75 19.10
CA LYS A 3 -20.87 -22.01 19.76
C LYS A 3 -20.05 -22.96 18.89
N LEU A 4 -18.81 -22.59 18.58
CA LEU A 4 -17.86 -23.48 17.89
C LEU A 4 -17.41 -24.60 18.84
N SER A 5 -17.32 -25.83 18.33
CA SER A 5 -16.73 -26.94 19.07
C SER A 5 -15.24 -26.67 19.39
N PRO A 6 -14.69 -27.27 20.45
CA PRO A 6 -13.25 -27.18 20.74
C PRO A 6 -12.37 -27.65 19.57
N SER A 7 -12.77 -28.72 18.88
CA SER A 7 -12.03 -29.26 17.72
C SER A 7 -11.97 -28.27 16.55
N LEU A 8 -13.08 -27.58 16.25
CA LEU A 8 -13.10 -26.58 15.20
C LEU A 8 -12.25 -25.35 15.55
N LYS A 9 -12.30 -24.89 16.81
CA LYS A 9 -11.42 -23.80 17.28
C LYS A 9 -9.94 -24.16 17.16
N ALA A 10 -9.58 -25.40 17.52
CA ALA A 10 -8.22 -25.90 17.40
C ALA A 10 -7.77 -25.95 15.93
N LEU A 11 -8.65 -26.38 15.01
CA LEU A 11 -8.35 -26.43 13.58
C LEU A 11 -8.14 -25.03 12.98
N ILE A 12 -9.01 -24.07 13.29
CA ILE A 12 -8.87 -22.67 12.86
C ILE A 12 -7.56 -22.06 13.38
N SER A 13 -7.17 -22.42 14.60
CA SER A 13 -5.97 -21.90 15.27
C SER A 13 -4.71 -22.72 14.96
N ALA A 14 -4.77 -23.66 14.01
CA ALA A 14 -3.67 -24.59 13.77
C ALA A 14 -2.40 -23.85 13.32
N PRO A 15 -1.20 -24.21 13.83
CA PRO A 15 0.03 -23.48 13.51
C PRO A 15 0.35 -23.38 12.02
N TYR A 16 0.07 -24.43 11.25
CA TYR A 16 0.30 -24.45 9.80
C TYR A 16 -0.64 -23.49 9.03
N ALA A 17 -1.80 -23.15 9.59
CA ALA A 17 -2.73 -22.19 9.01
C ALA A 17 -2.29 -20.73 9.24
N ARG A 18 -1.29 -20.52 10.12
CA ARG A 18 -0.74 -19.20 10.47
C ARG A 18 -1.84 -18.16 10.73
N PRO A 19 -2.72 -18.40 11.72
CA PRO A 19 -3.93 -17.60 11.94
C PRO A 19 -3.65 -16.18 12.46
N GLY A 20 -2.44 -15.95 12.99
CA GLY A 20 -2.03 -14.68 13.58
C GLY A 20 -1.31 -13.75 12.62
N TYR A 21 -0.89 -12.60 13.16
CA TYR A 21 -0.06 -11.63 12.45
C TYR A 21 1.40 -12.11 12.38
N ALA A 22 2.15 -11.59 11.41
CA ALA A 22 3.59 -11.79 11.37
C ALA A 22 4.25 -10.87 12.43
N PRO A 23 5.03 -11.41 13.38
CA PRO A 23 5.65 -10.61 14.41
C PRO A 23 6.69 -9.64 13.82
N ALA A 24 6.94 -8.52 14.49
CA ALA A 24 8.08 -7.68 14.16
C ALA A 24 9.39 -8.40 14.48
N PRO A 25 10.30 -8.57 13.50
CA PRO A 25 11.62 -9.12 13.79
C PRO A 25 12.45 -8.09 14.56
N ARG A 26 13.37 -8.56 15.42
CA ARG A 26 14.17 -7.68 16.31
C ARG A 26 14.96 -6.59 15.57
N ASN A 27 15.35 -6.86 14.33
CA ASN A 27 16.12 -5.95 13.50
C ASN A 27 15.26 -5.03 12.61
N ILE A 28 13.92 -5.09 12.67
CA ILE A 28 13.06 -4.36 11.72
C ILE A 28 13.31 -2.85 11.73
N ARG A 29 13.55 -2.28 12.91
CA ARG A 29 13.85 -0.86 13.06
C ARG A 29 15.14 -0.47 12.32
N SER A 30 16.16 -1.33 12.39
CA SER A 30 17.42 -1.12 11.66
C SER A 30 17.22 -1.25 10.15
N VAL A 31 16.33 -2.14 9.69
CA VAL A 31 15.96 -2.25 8.27
C VAL A 31 15.32 -0.95 7.78
N PHE A 32 14.33 -0.41 8.50
CA PHE A 32 13.72 0.86 8.13
C PHE A 32 14.69 2.05 8.21
N GLN A 33 15.59 2.08 9.19
CA GLN A 33 16.61 3.13 9.29
C GLN A 33 17.56 3.10 8.08
N LYS A 34 18.00 1.92 7.63
CA LYS A 34 18.80 1.80 6.41
C LYS A 34 18.05 2.27 5.17
N ILE A 35 16.74 1.98 5.09
CA ILE A 35 15.89 2.47 4.00
C ILE A 35 15.78 4.00 4.03
N GLU A 36 15.62 4.60 5.21
CA GLU A 36 15.64 6.06 5.39
C GLU A 36 16.98 6.67 4.96
N GLU A 37 18.11 6.07 5.36
CA GLU A 37 19.46 6.50 4.98
C GLU A 37 19.69 6.40 3.46
N GLU A 38 19.31 5.27 2.84
CA GLU A 38 19.36 5.07 1.38
C GLU A 38 18.45 6.04 0.63
N ALA A 39 17.24 6.29 1.16
CA ALA A 39 16.31 7.27 0.60
C ALA A 39 16.91 8.68 0.63
N SER A 40 17.48 9.08 1.77
CA SER A 40 18.15 10.37 1.92
C SER A 40 19.33 10.51 0.96
N ALA A 41 20.13 9.47 0.75
CA ALA A 41 21.26 9.49 -0.18
C ALA A 41 20.83 9.71 -1.65
N ASN A 42 19.59 9.33 -1.99
CA ASN A 42 19.01 9.48 -3.32
C ASN A 42 17.98 10.62 -3.41
N ASN A 43 17.92 11.50 -2.40
CA ASN A 43 16.96 12.60 -2.30
C ASN A 43 15.49 12.12 -2.41
N VAL A 44 15.17 10.96 -1.85
CA VAL A 44 13.81 10.42 -1.76
C VAL A 44 13.19 10.84 -0.43
N GLY A 45 12.13 11.64 -0.49
CA GLY A 45 11.49 12.21 0.69
C GLY A 45 10.68 11.18 1.51
N LEU A 46 10.36 11.59 2.75
CA LEU A 46 9.55 10.81 3.70
C LEU A 46 8.28 10.20 3.08
N PRO A 47 7.45 10.95 2.31
CA PRO A 47 6.21 10.38 1.78
C PRO A 47 6.42 9.14 0.93
N SER A 48 7.52 9.06 0.18
CA SER A 48 7.81 7.95 -0.73
C SER A 48 8.25 6.69 0.02
N TRP A 49 9.31 6.78 0.84
CA TRP A 49 9.83 5.61 1.54
C TRP A 49 8.90 5.13 2.66
N LEU A 50 8.14 6.04 3.28
CA LEU A 50 7.07 5.68 4.23
C LEU A 50 5.94 4.91 3.54
N THR A 51 5.56 5.32 2.33
CA THR A 51 4.52 4.63 1.53
C THR A 51 4.96 3.21 1.18
N ILE A 52 6.17 3.05 0.65
CA ILE A 52 6.74 1.73 0.30
C ILE A 52 6.79 0.87 1.57
N SER A 53 7.39 1.38 2.65
CA SER A 53 7.55 0.62 3.89
C SER A 53 6.21 0.22 4.50
N THR A 54 5.23 1.12 4.51
CA THR A 54 3.87 0.84 4.99
C THR A 54 3.19 -0.23 4.14
N ALA A 55 3.18 -0.09 2.81
CA ALA A 55 2.51 -1.02 1.91
C ALA A 55 3.12 -2.44 1.97
N ALA A 56 4.45 -2.55 2.13
CA ALA A 56 5.13 -3.82 2.32
C ALA A 56 4.69 -4.47 3.63
N THR A 57 4.69 -3.69 4.72
CA THR A 57 4.31 -4.16 6.06
C THR A 57 2.84 -4.60 6.15
N MET A 58 1.95 -3.86 5.48
CA MET A 58 0.54 -4.20 5.30
C MET A 58 0.37 -5.54 4.58
N THR A 59 1.06 -5.72 3.46
CA THR A 59 1.02 -6.97 2.67
C THR A 59 1.57 -8.15 3.48
N MET A 60 2.62 -7.92 4.27
CA MET A 60 3.21 -8.91 5.17
C MET A 60 2.39 -9.18 6.45
N ASN A 61 1.26 -8.49 6.66
CA ASN A 61 0.39 -8.64 7.83
C ASN A 61 1.16 -8.51 9.16
N SER A 62 2.01 -7.48 9.29
CA SER A 62 2.91 -7.28 10.44
C SER A 62 2.67 -5.94 11.16
N PRO A 63 1.64 -5.83 12.02
CA PRO A 63 1.29 -4.56 12.66
C PRO A 63 2.37 -3.99 13.59
N ASP A 64 3.11 -4.85 14.30
CA ASP A 64 4.18 -4.38 15.19
C ASP A 64 5.33 -3.75 14.40
N SER A 65 5.62 -4.26 13.20
CA SER A 65 6.59 -3.64 12.28
C SER A 65 6.11 -2.27 11.82
N MET A 66 4.80 -2.12 11.57
CA MET A 66 4.20 -0.85 11.19
C MET A 66 4.30 0.18 12.32
N LEU A 67 4.21 -0.27 13.58
CA LEU A 67 4.39 0.59 14.75
C LEU A 67 5.85 1.04 14.91
N GLU A 68 6.82 0.17 14.68
CA GLU A 68 8.24 0.55 14.65
C GLU A 68 8.56 1.56 13.53
N LEU A 69 7.95 1.39 12.36
CA LEU A 69 8.05 2.34 11.24
C LEU A 69 7.52 3.72 11.64
N PHE A 70 6.33 3.78 12.26
CA PHE A 70 5.76 5.03 12.77
C PHE A 70 6.73 5.70 13.77
N ARG A 71 7.22 4.95 14.77
CA ARG A 71 8.15 5.46 15.79
C ARG A 71 9.43 6.04 15.19
N LEU A 72 9.95 5.42 14.12
CA LEU A 72 11.10 5.94 13.40
C LEU A 72 10.74 7.23 12.65
N ALA A 73 9.69 7.19 11.82
CA ALA A 73 9.29 8.31 10.97
C ALA A 73 8.88 9.57 11.74
N THR A 74 8.43 9.42 12.99
CA THR A 74 8.02 10.55 13.85
C THR A 74 9.02 10.86 14.95
N LYS A 75 10.20 10.24 14.94
CA LYS A 75 11.25 10.55 15.92
C LYS A 75 11.63 12.02 15.82
N ASP A 76 11.60 12.72 16.96
CA ASP A 76 11.94 14.14 17.07
C ASP A 76 11.05 15.08 16.20
N LYS A 77 9.84 14.63 15.84
CA LYS A 77 8.86 15.43 15.09
C LYS A 77 7.79 15.99 16.01
N ASP A 78 7.17 17.09 15.61
CA ASP A 78 6.05 17.67 16.33
C ASP A 78 4.77 16.82 16.20
N HIS A 79 3.78 17.15 17.03
CA HIS A 79 2.49 16.46 17.07
C HIS A 79 1.75 16.49 15.71
N ALA A 80 1.77 17.64 15.03
CA ALA A 80 1.08 17.81 13.76
C ALA A 80 1.68 16.91 12.66
N HIS A 81 3.01 16.82 12.61
CA HIS A 81 3.72 15.93 11.72
C HIS A 81 3.44 14.47 12.05
N ALA A 82 3.43 14.08 13.32
CA ALA A 82 3.10 12.73 13.74
C ALA A 82 1.67 12.33 13.33
N VAL A 83 0.70 13.22 13.49
CA VAL A 83 -0.68 13.04 13.01
C VAL A 83 -0.72 12.86 11.49
N LYS A 84 -0.04 13.73 10.73
CA LYS A 84 0.03 13.63 9.26
C LYS A 84 0.64 12.30 8.80
N THR A 85 1.71 11.85 9.47
CA THR A 85 2.34 10.55 9.22
C THR A 85 1.37 9.40 9.44
N VAL A 86 0.62 9.40 10.54
CA VAL A 86 -0.40 8.36 10.80
C VAL A 86 -1.51 8.39 9.76
N GLU A 87 -1.99 9.57 9.37
CA GLU A 87 -3.01 9.70 8.32
C GLU A 87 -2.52 9.15 6.97
N GLN A 88 -1.28 9.43 6.60
CA GLN A 88 -0.67 8.85 5.41
C GLN A 88 -0.58 7.33 5.51
N MET A 89 -0.11 6.79 6.63
CA MET A 89 0.00 5.34 6.84
C MET A 89 -1.36 4.64 6.80
N ARG A 90 -2.40 5.26 7.38
CA ARG A 90 -3.79 4.76 7.32
C ARG A 90 -4.33 4.75 5.90
N GLU A 91 -4.12 5.83 5.15
CA GLU A 91 -4.60 5.97 3.79
C GLU A 91 -3.86 5.02 2.82
N VAL A 92 -2.54 4.87 2.96
CA VAL A 92 -1.76 3.84 2.26
C VAL A 92 -2.30 2.45 2.57
N GLY A 93 -2.52 2.15 3.86
CA GLY A 93 -3.06 0.87 4.29
C GLY A 93 -4.45 0.58 3.74
N LEU A 94 -5.33 1.58 3.65
CA LEU A 94 -6.63 1.44 3.01
C LEU A 94 -6.47 1.08 1.53
N LYS A 95 -5.64 1.82 0.77
CA LYS A 95 -5.42 1.56 -0.65
C LYS A 95 -4.78 0.20 -0.95
N CYS A 96 -4.08 -0.39 0.02
CA CYS A 96 -3.54 -1.75 -0.11
C CYS A 96 -4.62 -2.82 -0.32
N ILE A 97 -5.90 -2.57 0.04
CA ILE A 97 -7.03 -3.50 -0.17
C ILE A 97 -7.08 -4.02 -1.60
N GLY A 98 -6.86 -3.15 -2.58
CA GLY A 98 -6.95 -3.50 -4.00
C GLY A 98 -5.87 -4.48 -4.47
N PHE A 99 -4.87 -4.78 -3.63
CA PHE A 99 -3.78 -5.70 -3.93
C PHE A 99 -3.67 -6.85 -2.93
N ASN A 100 -3.78 -6.59 -1.62
CA ASN A 100 -3.58 -7.59 -0.56
C ASN A 100 -4.89 -8.03 0.15
N GLY A 101 -6.02 -7.44 -0.20
CA GLY A 101 -7.33 -7.80 0.32
C GLY A 101 -7.69 -7.19 1.67
N ILE A 102 -9.00 -7.21 1.95
CA ILE A 102 -9.61 -6.62 3.14
C ILE A 102 -9.09 -7.24 4.46
N PRO A 103 -8.92 -8.57 4.62
CA PRO A 103 -8.57 -9.15 5.92
C PRO A 103 -7.24 -8.65 6.49
N ARG A 104 -6.18 -8.54 5.68
CA ARG A 104 -4.88 -8.02 6.13
C ARG A 104 -4.96 -6.54 6.46
N THR A 105 -5.77 -5.80 5.71
CA THR A 105 -6.03 -4.38 5.99
C THR A 105 -6.73 -4.19 7.34
N ILE A 106 -7.77 -4.98 7.62
CA ILE A 106 -8.46 -4.97 8.93
C ILE A 106 -7.47 -5.27 10.05
N ASN A 107 -6.69 -6.34 9.89
CA ASN A 107 -5.72 -6.78 10.90
C ASN A 107 -4.71 -5.68 11.23
N VAL A 108 -4.03 -5.16 10.22
CA VAL A 108 -2.90 -4.26 10.42
C VAL A 108 -3.39 -2.89 10.88
N LEU A 109 -4.41 -2.30 10.23
CA LEU A 109 -4.93 -1.00 10.66
C LEU A 109 -5.60 -1.07 12.04
N GLY A 110 -6.28 -2.18 12.37
CA GLY A 110 -6.89 -2.37 13.68
C GLY A 110 -5.85 -2.41 14.80
N GLN A 111 -4.79 -3.20 14.63
CA GLN A 111 -3.71 -3.30 15.61
C GLN A 111 -2.87 -2.02 15.68
N PHE A 112 -2.56 -1.39 14.54
CA PHE A 112 -1.86 -0.12 14.50
C PHE A 112 -2.64 0.94 15.31
N ARG A 113 -3.94 1.08 15.04
CA ARG A 113 -4.84 2.00 15.76
C ARG A 113 -4.96 1.70 17.26
N ALA A 114 -4.81 0.44 17.68
CA ALA A 114 -4.90 0.07 19.10
C ALA A 114 -3.63 0.41 19.89
N ASN A 115 -2.50 0.61 19.21
CA ASN A 115 -1.18 0.81 19.84
C ASN A 115 -0.59 2.22 19.60
N LEU A 116 -1.37 3.13 19.00
CA LEU A 116 -0.99 4.54 18.86
C LEU A 116 -1.22 5.32 20.16
N PRO A 117 -0.41 6.36 20.46
CA PRO A 117 -0.67 7.25 21.59
C PRO A 117 -2.05 7.92 21.53
N ASP A 118 -2.70 8.10 22.69
CA ASP A 118 -4.06 8.67 22.78
C ASP A 118 -4.17 10.07 22.17
N GLU A 119 -3.16 10.91 22.37
CA GLU A 119 -3.08 12.26 21.82
C GLU A 119 -3.13 12.27 20.28
N ILE A 120 -2.41 11.33 19.64
CA ILE A 120 -2.43 11.16 18.19
C ILE A 120 -3.81 10.65 17.77
N MET A 121 -4.29 9.60 18.42
CA MET A 121 -5.60 8.97 18.14
C MET A 121 -6.77 9.96 18.21
N ASN A 122 -6.73 10.88 19.17
CA ASN A 122 -7.76 11.90 19.33
C ASN A 122 -7.75 12.96 18.23
N SER A 123 -6.59 13.18 17.61
CA SER A 123 -6.37 14.18 16.56
C SER A 123 -6.63 13.66 15.14
N LEU A 124 -6.86 12.34 14.98
CA LEU A 124 -7.11 11.72 13.68
C LEU A 124 -8.48 12.08 13.10
N ASN A 125 -8.56 12.14 11.77
CA ASN A 125 -9.81 12.22 11.02
C ASN A 125 -10.66 10.95 11.25
N LYS A 126 -11.94 11.19 11.55
CA LYS A 126 -12.95 10.17 11.86
C LYS A 126 -14.10 10.17 10.84
N THR A 127 -14.09 11.09 9.88
CA THR A 127 -15.15 11.25 8.88
C THR A 127 -14.87 10.39 7.65
N PRO A 128 -15.80 9.50 7.25
CA PRO A 128 -15.71 8.77 5.99
C PRO A 128 -15.75 9.73 4.79
N SER A 129 -14.93 9.46 3.77
CA SER A 129 -14.77 10.34 2.59
C SER A 129 -15.08 9.68 1.25
N ARG A 130 -15.44 8.39 1.26
CA ARG A 130 -15.59 7.53 0.07
C ARG A 130 -16.99 6.92 -0.08
N GLU A 131 -17.96 7.39 0.71
CA GLU A 131 -19.35 6.97 0.55
C GLU A 131 -19.87 7.43 -0.81
N LEU A 132 -20.29 6.47 -1.64
CA LEU A 132 -20.88 6.75 -2.94
C LEU A 132 -22.36 7.07 -2.77
N THR A 133 -22.77 8.18 -3.36
CA THR A 133 -24.15 8.68 -3.38
C THR A 133 -24.52 9.01 -4.82
N THR A 134 -25.82 9.14 -5.09
CA THR A 134 -26.30 9.60 -6.40
C THR A 134 -25.73 10.97 -6.80
N ALA A 135 -25.30 11.78 -5.84
CA ALA A 135 -24.73 13.11 -6.08
C ALA A 135 -23.24 13.10 -6.46
N ASN A 136 -22.47 12.05 -6.12
CA ASN A 136 -21.01 12.03 -6.31
C ASN A 136 -20.49 10.86 -7.18
N VAL A 137 -21.35 9.89 -7.52
CA VAL A 137 -20.94 8.66 -8.22
C VAL A 137 -20.31 8.93 -9.59
N ASP A 138 -20.86 9.88 -10.36
CA ASP A 138 -20.34 10.20 -11.70
C ASP A 138 -18.95 10.84 -11.64
N ASP A 139 -18.74 11.74 -10.68
CA ASP A 139 -17.44 12.39 -10.44
C ASP A 139 -16.40 11.37 -9.92
N ALA A 140 -16.80 10.46 -9.02
CA ALA A 140 -15.94 9.35 -8.60
C ALA A 140 -15.55 8.46 -9.77
N ASN A 141 -16.50 8.10 -10.65
CA ASN A 141 -16.24 7.31 -11.85
C ASN A 141 -15.32 8.03 -12.84
N ALA A 142 -15.51 9.32 -13.05
CA ALA A 142 -14.65 10.13 -13.92
C ALA A 142 -13.21 10.18 -13.39
N ARG A 143 -13.01 10.39 -12.07
CA ARG A 143 -11.68 10.35 -11.46
C ARG A 143 -11.04 8.96 -11.58
N GLY A 144 -11.80 7.91 -11.27
CA GLY A 144 -11.32 6.53 -11.37
C GLY A 144 -10.85 6.18 -12.77
N ARG A 145 -11.67 6.52 -13.77
CA ARG A 145 -11.32 6.38 -15.18
C ARG A 145 -10.10 7.22 -15.57
N GLY A 146 -10.03 8.46 -15.11
CA GLY A 146 -8.88 9.35 -15.38
C GLY A 146 -7.56 8.80 -14.82
N LEU A 147 -7.59 8.22 -13.62
CA LEU A 147 -6.41 7.57 -13.03
C LEU A 147 -6.01 6.32 -13.83
N TRP A 148 -6.96 5.47 -14.20
CA TRP A 148 -6.72 4.31 -15.06
C TRP A 148 -6.07 4.73 -16.38
N ASP A 149 -6.65 5.71 -17.07
CA ASP A 149 -6.14 6.19 -18.36
C ASP A 149 -4.71 6.75 -18.21
N SER A 150 -4.46 7.55 -17.18
CA SER A 150 -3.12 8.09 -16.87
C SER A 150 -2.07 6.99 -16.60
N ILE A 151 -2.46 5.85 -16.03
CA ILE A 151 -1.53 4.74 -15.78
C ILE A 151 -1.28 3.93 -17.05
N TYR A 152 -2.33 3.64 -17.83
CA TYR A 152 -2.27 2.61 -18.87
C TYR A 152 -2.21 3.14 -20.31
N ARG A 153 -2.30 4.45 -20.55
CA ARG A 153 -2.19 5.05 -21.89
C ARG A 153 -0.95 4.59 -22.68
N PRO A 154 -1.04 4.28 -23.99
CA PRO A 154 -2.22 4.27 -24.87
C PRO A 154 -2.97 2.93 -24.91
N PHE A 155 -2.78 2.08 -23.91
CA PHE A 155 -3.36 0.73 -23.86
C PHE A 155 -4.54 0.61 -22.90
N GLU A 156 -5.00 1.70 -22.30
CA GLU A 156 -6.04 1.75 -21.27
C GLU A 156 -7.32 1.01 -21.70
N THR A 157 -7.84 1.29 -22.89
CA THR A 157 -9.05 0.64 -23.43
C THR A 157 -8.76 -0.77 -23.89
N LYS A 158 -7.61 -1.00 -24.54
CA LYS A 158 -7.21 -2.33 -25.03
C LYS A 158 -7.06 -3.31 -23.86
N LEU A 159 -6.50 -2.86 -22.75
CA LEU A 159 -6.33 -3.66 -21.54
C LEU A 159 -7.68 -4.00 -20.91
N LEU A 160 -8.60 -3.05 -20.79
CA LEU A 160 -9.97 -3.32 -20.30
C LEU A 160 -10.69 -4.34 -21.18
N ASN A 161 -10.61 -4.20 -22.50
CA ASN A 161 -11.21 -5.16 -23.43
C ASN A 161 -10.59 -6.55 -23.26
N LYS A 162 -9.27 -6.64 -23.10
CA LYS A 162 -8.58 -7.92 -22.88
C LYS A 162 -8.98 -8.58 -21.56
N LEU A 163 -9.18 -7.79 -20.51
CA LEU A 163 -9.68 -8.27 -19.22
C LEU A 163 -11.13 -8.77 -19.33
N ALA A 164 -11.97 -8.09 -20.12
CA ALA A 164 -13.36 -8.48 -20.37
C ALA A 164 -13.48 -9.85 -21.05
N GLU A 165 -12.51 -10.24 -21.89
CA GLU A 165 -12.46 -11.56 -22.51
C GLU A 165 -12.36 -12.71 -21.48
N SER A 166 -11.73 -12.45 -20.32
CA SER A 166 -11.64 -13.45 -19.24
C SER A 166 -12.92 -13.50 -18.42
N HIS A 167 -13.51 -12.33 -18.14
CA HIS A 167 -14.81 -12.19 -17.49
C HIS A 167 -15.35 -10.77 -17.72
N PRO A 168 -16.62 -10.58 -18.14
CA PRO A 168 -17.14 -9.24 -18.47
C PRO A 168 -17.14 -8.26 -17.28
N ASP A 169 -17.36 -8.75 -16.06
CA ASP A 169 -17.34 -7.91 -14.86
C ASP A 169 -15.94 -7.58 -14.32
N LEU A 170 -14.88 -8.25 -14.80
CA LEU A 170 -13.52 -8.00 -14.32
C LEU A 170 -13.09 -6.53 -14.51
N PRO A 171 -13.18 -5.92 -15.71
CA PRO A 171 -12.89 -4.50 -15.87
C PRO A 171 -13.84 -3.59 -15.08
N VAL A 172 -15.10 -4.01 -14.85
CA VAL A 172 -16.08 -3.24 -14.06
C VAL A 172 -15.61 -3.11 -12.61
N PHE A 173 -15.24 -4.22 -11.96
CA PHE A 173 -14.75 -4.20 -10.58
C PHE A 173 -13.40 -3.49 -10.44
N ILE A 174 -12.53 -3.64 -11.44
CA ILE A 174 -11.26 -2.90 -11.49
C ILE A 174 -11.55 -1.40 -11.50
N LEU A 175 -12.34 -0.90 -12.46
CA LEU A 175 -12.66 0.53 -12.54
C LEU A 175 -13.37 1.04 -11.27
N ASN A 176 -14.30 0.28 -10.71
CA ASN A 176 -14.95 0.64 -9.44
C ASN A 176 -13.92 0.79 -8.30
N SER A 177 -12.88 -0.06 -8.27
CA SER A 177 -11.78 0.05 -7.30
C SER A 177 -10.94 1.30 -7.56
N TYR A 178 -10.70 1.67 -8.82
CA TYR A 178 -10.04 2.94 -9.14
C TYR A 178 -10.86 4.15 -8.68
N SER A 179 -12.18 4.13 -8.89
CA SER A 179 -13.10 5.22 -8.52
C SER A 179 -13.25 5.39 -7.01
N SER A 180 -13.36 4.29 -6.26
CA SER A 180 -13.72 4.33 -4.83
C SER A 180 -12.52 4.17 -3.90
N LEU A 181 -11.44 3.50 -4.33
CA LEU A 181 -10.30 3.17 -3.48
C LEU A 181 -9.03 3.93 -3.88
N PHE A 182 -8.58 3.79 -5.13
CA PHE A 182 -7.23 4.25 -5.52
C PHE A 182 -7.14 5.75 -5.75
N THR A 183 -8.20 6.38 -6.26
CA THR A 183 -8.25 7.84 -6.32
C THR A 183 -8.40 8.44 -4.93
N ASP A 184 -7.77 9.58 -4.71
CA ASP A 184 -8.03 10.35 -3.49
C ASP A 184 -9.45 10.93 -3.57
N PRO A 185 -10.18 10.99 -2.45
CA PRO A 185 -11.45 11.68 -2.39
C PRO A 185 -11.25 13.19 -2.61
N SER A 186 -12.36 13.92 -2.82
CA SER A 186 -12.34 15.36 -3.06
C SER A 186 -11.57 16.12 -1.97
N VAL A 187 -10.92 17.23 -2.33
CA VAL A 187 -9.99 17.98 -1.46
C VAL A 187 -10.61 18.38 -0.11
N SER A 188 -11.90 18.70 -0.08
CA SER A 188 -12.61 19.13 1.12
C SER A 188 -12.74 18.06 2.22
N SER A 189 -12.45 16.79 1.92
CA SER A 189 -12.74 15.66 2.81
C SER A 189 -11.52 14.81 3.18
N ARG A 190 -10.28 15.21 2.84
CA ARG A 190 -9.08 14.39 3.08
C ARG A 190 -8.05 15.01 4.03
N PRO A 191 -7.54 14.25 5.02
CA PRO A 191 -6.44 14.70 5.88
C PRO A 191 -5.08 14.68 5.17
N VAL A 192 -4.92 13.78 4.18
CA VAL A 192 -3.70 13.60 3.38
C VAL A 192 -4.07 13.28 1.93
N LYS A 193 -3.18 13.62 0.99
CA LYS A 193 -3.27 13.20 -0.41
C LYS A 193 -2.16 12.17 -0.69
N ILE A 194 -2.50 11.01 -1.24
CA ILE A 194 -1.50 10.05 -1.73
C ILE A 194 -1.13 10.36 -3.18
N GLY A 195 -2.11 10.73 -4.00
CA GLY A 195 -1.86 11.19 -5.36
C GLY A 195 -1.38 10.09 -6.30
N ARG A 196 -1.03 10.53 -7.51
CA ARG A 196 -0.73 9.67 -8.66
C ARG A 196 0.53 8.83 -8.46
N VAL A 197 1.59 9.43 -7.93
CA VAL A 197 2.92 8.81 -7.79
C VAL A 197 2.94 7.82 -6.63
N LEU A 198 2.50 8.22 -5.43
CA LEU A 198 2.52 7.31 -4.28
C LEU A 198 1.53 6.15 -4.47
N THR A 199 0.41 6.35 -5.19
CA THR A 199 -0.50 5.23 -5.55
C THR A 199 0.20 4.20 -6.44
N SER A 200 1.06 4.62 -7.37
CA SER A 200 1.92 3.69 -8.13
C SER A 200 2.91 2.95 -7.21
N LEU A 201 3.53 3.63 -6.23
CA LEU A 201 4.43 2.98 -5.26
C LEU A 201 3.70 1.92 -4.43
N ILE A 202 2.46 2.18 -4.00
CA ILE A 202 1.61 1.18 -3.31
C ILE A 202 1.42 -0.06 -4.18
N GLY A 203 1.02 0.14 -5.45
CA GLY A 203 0.81 -0.95 -6.39
C GLY A 203 2.07 -1.80 -6.61
N ILE A 204 3.20 -1.18 -6.96
CA ILE A 204 4.49 -1.87 -7.12
C ILE A 204 4.82 -2.67 -5.86
N THR A 205 4.67 -2.03 -4.70
CA THR A 205 5.05 -2.63 -3.42
C THR A 205 4.19 -3.83 -3.04
N CYS A 206 2.87 -3.69 -3.04
CA CYS A 206 1.98 -4.79 -2.67
C CYS A 206 2.14 -5.97 -3.62
N LEU A 207 2.22 -5.70 -4.93
CA LEU A 207 2.37 -6.74 -5.95
C LEU A 207 3.73 -7.46 -5.83
N ARG A 208 4.83 -6.73 -5.56
CA ARG A 208 6.14 -7.34 -5.30
C ARG A 208 6.13 -8.17 -4.02
N ALA A 209 5.58 -7.63 -2.93
CA ALA A 209 5.56 -8.29 -1.63
C ALA A 209 4.68 -9.54 -1.59
N GLN A 210 3.59 -9.61 -2.38
CA GLN A 210 2.73 -10.81 -2.40
C GLN A 210 3.27 -11.95 -3.27
N THR A 211 4.15 -11.65 -4.23
CA THR A 211 4.71 -12.58 -5.23
C THR A 211 3.67 -13.16 -6.22
N GLY A 212 4.11 -13.90 -7.24
CA GLY A 212 3.21 -14.60 -8.19
C GLY A 212 2.50 -13.72 -9.24
N VAL A 213 2.75 -12.41 -9.25
CA VAL A 213 2.07 -11.41 -10.10
C VAL A 213 3.04 -10.51 -10.88
N GLY A 214 4.11 -11.11 -11.40
CA GLY A 214 5.18 -10.41 -12.13
C GLY A 214 4.69 -9.47 -13.24
N PRO A 215 3.77 -9.88 -14.13
CA PRO A 215 3.21 -8.99 -15.15
C PRO A 215 2.57 -7.71 -14.58
N GLN A 216 1.89 -7.82 -13.44
CA GLN A 216 1.27 -6.68 -12.76
C GLN A 216 2.34 -5.77 -12.14
N VAL A 217 3.41 -6.31 -11.54
CA VAL A 217 4.54 -5.51 -11.04
C VAL A 217 5.13 -4.69 -12.19
N THR A 218 5.44 -5.34 -13.31
CA THR A 218 5.95 -4.66 -14.52
C THR A 218 5.02 -3.55 -14.98
N SER A 219 3.71 -3.81 -15.01
CA SER A 219 2.73 -2.82 -15.44
C SER A 219 2.68 -1.60 -14.52
N HIS A 220 2.81 -1.77 -13.20
CA HIS A 220 2.81 -0.65 -12.25
C HIS A 220 4.14 0.11 -12.24
N VAL A 221 5.26 -0.56 -12.52
CA VAL A 221 6.55 0.11 -12.78
C VAL A 221 6.44 1.04 -13.99
N PHE A 222 5.94 0.56 -15.13
CA PHE A 222 5.68 1.42 -16.28
C PHE A 222 4.69 2.55 -15.96
N GLY A 223 3.67 2.27 -15.14
CA GLY A 223 2.75 3.28 -14.66
C GLY A 223 3.41 4.40 -13.84
N LEU A 224 4.43 4.09 -13.04
CA LEU A 224 5.23 5.10 -12.32
C LEU A 224 6.05 5.95 -13.30
N ARG A 225 6.81 5.30 -14.19
CA ARG A 225 7.68 5.98 -15.17
C ARG A 225 6.91 6.97 -16.01
N LYS A 226 5.78 6.51 -16.55
CA LYS A 226 4.89 7.29 -17.39
C LYS A 226 4.45 8.59 -16.73
N ALA A 227 4.17 8.58 -15.43
CA ALA A 227 3.73 9.78 -14.73
C ALA A 227 4.74 10.93 -14.81
N PHE A 228 6.03 10.62 -14.93
CA PHE A 228 7.10 11.60 -15.09
C PHE A 228 7.36 11.90 -16.56
N GLU A 229 7.30 10.90 -17.45
CA GLU A 229 7.48 11.06 -18.89
C GLU A 229 6.41 11.98 -19.52
N ASP A 230 5.14 11.82 -19.10
CA ASP A 230 4.00 12.60 -19.63
C ASP A 230 3.61 13.81 -18.76
N GLY A 231 4.31 14.02 -17.64
CA GLY A 231 4.08 15.13 -16.72
C GLY A 231 2.81 15.02 -15.88
N THR A 232 2.06 13.91 -15.91
CA THR A 232 0.86 13.73 -15.08
C THR A 232 1.16 13.71 -13.57
N CYS A 233 2.42 13.50 -13.16
CA CYS A 233 2.86 13.70 -11.77
C CYS A 233 2.77 15.18 -11.32
N LYS A 234 2.68 16.13 -12.24
CA LYS A 234 2.53 17.58 -12.02
C LYS A 234 1.14 18.09 -12.40
N ALA A 235 0.17 17.19 -12.62
CA ALA A 235 -1.19 17.59 -12.96
C ALA A 235 -1.82 18.45 -11.84
N ALA A 236 -2.83 19.25 -12.20
CA ALA A 236 -3.47 20.16 -11.26
C ALA A 236 -3.94 19.44 -9.99
N GLY A 237 -3.47 19.92 -8.84
CA GLY A 237 -3.80 19.38 -7.53
C GLY A 237 -2.93 18.20 -7.07
N GLU A 238 -1.98 17.70 -7.87
CA GLU A 238 -0.93 16.78 -7.41
C GLU A 238 0.09 17.51 -6.53
N GLU A 239 0.59 16.81 -5.51
CA GLU A 239 1.66 17.32 -4.65
C GLU A 239 3.02 16.84 -5.18
N PRO A 240 4.06 17.69 -5.21
CA PRO A 240 5.39 17.27 -5.62
C PRO A 240 5.90 16.11 -4.76
N VAL A 241 6.43 15.08 -5.42
CA VAL A 241 7.06 13.95 -4.74
C VAL A 241 8.57 14.09 -4.84
N GLU A 242 9.19 14.41 -3.71
CA GLU A 242 10.64 14.51 -3.58
C GLU A 242 11.32 13.18 -3.97
N GLY A 243 12.30 13.26 -4.87
CA GLY A 243 12.98 12.10 -5.46
C GLY A 243 12.13 11.30 -6.45
N GLY A 244 10.93 11.77 -6.80
CA GLY A 244 9.99 11.05 -7.65
C GLY A 244 10.55 10.72 -9.05
N GLU A 245 11.29 11.66 -9.66
CA GLU A 245 11.89 11.45 -10.98
C GLU A 245 13.00 10.40 -10.95
N TRP A 246 13.81 10.39 -9.89
CA TRP A 246 14.80 9.32 -9.68
C TRP A 246 14.12 7.97 -9.44
N LEU A 247 13.06 7.92 -8.62
CA LEU A 247 12.25 6.72 -8.38
C LEU A 247 11.64 6.15 -9.66
N ALA A 248 11.35 7.01 -10.64
CA ALA A 248 10.86 6.66 -11.96
C ALA A 248 11.96 6.28 -12.96
N GLY A 249 13.24 6.37 -12.58
CA GLY A 249 14.36 5.86 -13.37
C GLY A 249 14.64 4.37 -13.13
N GLU A 250 15.58 3.82 -13.90
CA GLU A 250 16.04 2.42 -13.74
C GLU A 250 16.55 2.13 -12.33
N GLU A 251 17.46 2.97 -11.82
CA GLU A 251 18.05 2.81 -10.48
C GLU A 251 16.99 2.92 -9.38
N GLY A 252 16.09 3.88 -9.48
CA GLY A 252 15.00 4.06 -8.53
C GLY A 252 14.00 2.92 -8.55
N ASN A 253 13.63 2.40 -9.73
CA ASN A 253 12.79 1.21 -9.84
C ASN A 253 13.44 -0.02 -9.20
N ALA A 254 14.74 -0.24 -9.45
CA ALA A 254 15.50 -1.30 -8.80
C ALA A 254 15.55 -1.11 -7.28
N TRP A 255 15.77 0.12 -6.81
CA TRP A 255 15.77 0.45 -5.39
C TRP A 255 14.42 0.18 -4.73
N ILE A 256 13.29 0.53 -5.37
CA ILE A 256 11.94 0.21 -4.86
C ILE A 256 11.81 -1.30 -4.66
N LEU A 257 12.11 -2.11 -5.69
CA LEU A 257 11.97 -3.56 -5.61
C LEU A 257 12.87 -4.18 -4.53
N ASN A 258 14.13 -3.76 -4.47
CA ASN A 258 15.08 -4.22 -3.46
C ASN A 258 14.66 -3.81 -2.04
N THR A 259 14.09 -2.61 -1.87
CA THR A 259 13.56 -2.13 -0.59
C THR A 259 12.41 -3.02 -0.11
N VAL A 260 11.49 -3.37 -1.02
CA VAL A 260 10.39 -4.29 -0.69
C VAL A 260 10.93 -5.66 -0.30
N ASP A 261 11.91 -6.19 -1.04
CA ASP A 261 12.51 -7.49 -0.74
C ASP A 261 13.21 -7.50 0.63
N LYS A 262 13.96 -6.45 0.99
CA LYS A 262 14.59 -6.31 2.32
C LYS A 262 13.56 -6.38 3.45
N ILE A 263 12.41 -5.73 3.29
CA ILE A 263 11.33 -5.76 4.30
C ILE A 263 10.68 -7.14 4.35
N VAL A 264 10.40 -7.74 3.19
CA VAL A 264 9.79 -9.07 3.09
C VAL A 264 10.69 -10.13 3.72
N GLU A 265 11.99 -10.10 3.44
CA GLU A 265 12.98 -11.02 4.01
C GLU A 265 13.05 -10.86 5.54
N ALA A 266 13.15 -9.62 6.03
CA ALA A 266 13.21 -9.36 7.46
C ALA A 266 11.97 -9.89 8.19
N ILE A 267 10.77 -9.55 7.72
CA ILE A 267 9.51 -9.98 8.36
C ILE A 267 9.26 -11.48 8.16
N GLY A 268 9.65 -12.04 7.00
CA GLY A 268 9.51 -13.45 6.68
C GLY A 268 10.36 -14.37 7.57
N GLY A 269 11.44 -13.86 8.17
CA GLY A 269 12.27 -14.58 9.12
C GLY A 269 12.77 -15.92 8.57
N GLU A 270 12.64 -17.00 9.35
CA GLU A 270 13.08 -18.36 8.96
C GLU A 270 12.36 -18.95 7.72
N SER A 271 11.24 -18.35 7.32
CA SER A 271 10.56 -18.72 6.08
C SER A 271 11.19 -18.05 4.84
N GLY A 272 11.96 -16.97 5.03
CA GLY A 272 12.74 -16.29 3.99
C GLY A 272 11.91 -15.70 2.84
N GLY A 273 10.60 -15.53 3.04
CA GLY A 273 9.69 -15.13 1.97
C GLY A 273 8.39 -14.52 2.45
N THR A 274 7.51 -14.22 1.49
CA THR A 274 6.24 -13.55 1.74
C THR A 274 5.34 -14.31 2.72
N THR A 275 4.63 -13.61 3.59
CA THR A 275 3.58 -14.22 4.42
C THR A 275 2.23 -14.28 3.70
N PHE A 276 2.13 -13.70 2.49
CA PHE A 276 0.89 -13.64 1.72
C PHE A 276 0.50 -15.01 1.17
N ALA A 277 1.42 -15.61 0.41
CA ALA A 277 1.34 -16.97 -0.11
C ALA A 277 2.72 -17.61 0.04
N PRO A 278 3.15 -17.97 1.27
CA PRO A 278 4.53 -18.41 1.58
C PRO A 278 5.00 -19.67 0.84
N GLY A 279 4.12 -20.32 0.08
CA GLY A 279 4.34 -21.64 -0.48
C GLY A 279 4.50 -22.71 0.61
N ILE A 280 4.56 -23.96 0.18
CA ILE A 280 5.15 -25.04 0.97
C ILE A 280 6.62 -25.04 0.56
N LYS A 281 7.57 -25.01 1.51
CA LYS A 281 9.01 -25.12 1.18
C LYS A 281 9.16 -26.33 0.25
N ALA A 282 9.47 -26.09 -1.02
CA ALA A 282 9.89 -27.17 -1.89
C ALA A 282 11.17 -27.71 -1.27
N LYS A 283 11.21 -29.01 -0.95
CA LYS A 283 12.47 -29.69 -0.71
C LYS A 283 13.20 -29.67 -2.05
N LEU A 284 13.99 -28.63 -2.31
CA LEU A 284 15.02 -28.64 -3.32
C LEU A 284 16.21 -29.41 -2.76
#